data_AF-A0A941ULJ4-F1
#
_entry.id   AF-A0A941ULJ4-F1
#
_cell.length_a   1.000
_cell.length_b   1.000
_cell.length_c   1.000
_cell.angle_alpha   90.00
_cell.angle_beta   90.00
_cell.angle_gamma   90.00
#
_symmetry.space_group_name_H-M   'P 1'
#
loop_
_entity.id
_entity.type
_entity.pdbx_description
1 polymer ?
#
loop_
_entity_poly.entity_id
_entity_poly.type
_entity_poly.pdbx_seq_one_letter_code
_entity_poly.pdbx_strand_id
1 'polypeptide(L)'
;MKMLRVLLAALLAGVLAGCGYNDIQSKDEAVKSAWAEVISQYQRRADLIPNIVNTVKGEANFEQETLTRVIEARAKATSIQATPELVNNAEAMAKFQQAQGELSSALSRLLVTVERYPDLKANQGFQDLRTQLEGTENRITVARNRFIKA
;
A
#
# COMPACT_ATOMS: atom_id res chain seq x y z
N MET A 1 35.73 -50.04 6.98
CA MET A 1 34.48 -49.76 6.21
C MET A 1 33.31 -49.28 7.05
N LYS A 2 32.92 -49.94 8.16
CA LYS A 2 31.78 -49.49 8.99
C LYS A 2 31.97 -48.07 9.59
N MET A 3 33.12 -47.78 10.19
CA MET A 3 33.39 -46.43 10.74
C MET A 3 33.39 -45.32 9.68
N LEU A 4 33.90 -45.61 8.47
CA LEU A 4 33.89 -44.64 7.37
C LEU A 4 32.46 -44.30 6.93
N ARG A 5 31.55 -45.29 6.91
CA ARG A 5 30.12 -45.06 6.60
C ARG A 5 29.41 -44.24 7.68
N VAL A 6 29.74 -44.46 8.96
CA VAL A 6 29.17 -43.69 10.08
C VAL A 6 29.65 -42.24 10.04
N LEU A 7 30.94 -42.01 9.78
CA LEU A 7 31.49 -40.66 9.62
C LEU A 7 30.87 -39.93 8.41
N LEU A 8 30.68 -40.63 7.29
CA LEU A 8 30.04 -40.07 6.11
C LEU A 8 28.56 -39.71 6.37
N ALA A 9 27.84 -40.57 7.10
CA ALA A 9 26.45 -40.32 7.49
C ALA A 9 26.32 -39.14 8.46
N ALA A 10 27.24 -38.99 9.43
CA ALA A 10 27.27 -37.86 10.35
C ALA A 10 27.58 -36.54 9.63
N LEU A 11 28.50 -36.57 8.65
CA LEU A 11 28.81 -35.41 7.80
C LEU A 11 27.59 -35.00 6.96
N LEU A 12 26.92 -35.95 6.32
CA LEU A 12 25.69 -35.73 5.55
C LEU A 12 24.55 -35.17 6.41
N ALA A 13 24.38 -35.68 7.63
CA ALA A 13 23.38 -35.17 8.57
C ALA A 13 23.69 -33.72 9.01
N GLY A 14 24.97 -33.38 9.22
CA GLY A 14 25.42 -32.03 9.55
C GLY A 14 25.15 -31.01 8.44
N VAL A 15 25.32 -31.40 7.17
CA VAL A 15 25.04 -30.54 6.00
C VAL A 15 23.53 -30.29 5.83
N LEU A 16 22.67 -31.26 6.18
CA LEU A 16 21.22 -31.14 6.04
C LEU A 16 20.56 -30.30 7.15
N ALA A 17 21.19 -30.15 8.33
CA ALA A 17 20.59 -29.46 9.48
C ALA A 17 20.59 -27.92 9.37
N GLY A 18 21.43 -27.32 8.51
CA GLY A 18 21.64 -25.87 8.47
C GLY A 18 20.90 -25.10 7.37
N CYS A 19 20.49 -25.75 6.27
CA CYS A 19 20.05 -25.04 5.07
C CYS A 19 18.57 -24.62 5.04
N GLY A 20 17.72 -25.11 5.95
CA GLY A 20 16.26 -24.87 5.88
C GLY A 20 15.73 -23.75 6.78
N TYR A 21 16.27 -23.60 8.00
CA TYR A 21 15.70 -22.70 9.00
C TYR A 21 15.92 -21.21 8.65
N ASN A 22 17.13 -20.87 8.20
CA ASN A 22 17.46 -19.50 7.79
C ASN A 22 16.69 -19.07 6.53
N ASP A 23 16.44 -20.00 5.60
CA ASP A 23 15.70 -19.70 4.37
C ASP A 23 14.21 -19.43 4.65
N ILE A 24 13.58 -20.23 5.52
CA ILE A 24 12.17 -20.01 5.90
C ILE A 24 12.03 -18.67 6.62
N GLN A 25 12.91 -18.39 7.59
CA GLN A 25 12.87 -17.13 8.33
C GLN A 25 13.17 -15.93 7.42
N SER A 26 14.13 -16.04 6.51
CA SER A 26 14.42 -14.97 5.55
C SER A 26 13.24 -14.68 4.63
N LYS A 27 12.50 -15.70 4.18
CA LYS A 27 11.30 -15.52 3.34
C LYS A 27 10.15 -14.89 4.12
N ASP A 28 9.92 -15.34 5.36
CA ASP A 28 8.89 -14.78 6.24
C ASP A 28 9.13 -13.28 6.49
N GLU A 29 10.36 -12.90 6.81
CA GLU A 29 10.73 -11.49 6.99
C GLU A 29 10.64 -10.67 5.69
N ALA A 30 10.92 -11.28 4.53
CA ALA A 30 10.75 -10.63 3.24
C ALA A 30 9.27 -10.30 2.95
N VAL A 31 8.35 -11.23 3.24
CA VAL A 31 6.90 -11.03 3.07
C VAL A 31 6.40 -9.93 4.03
N LYS A 32 6.79 -9.98 5.31
CA LYS A 32 6.42 -8.94 6.30
C LYS A 32 6.94 -7.57 5.90
N SER A 33 8.19 -7.48 5.44
CA SER A 33 8.79 -6.23 4.99
C SER A 33 8.06 -5.66 3.78
N ALA A 34 7.76 -6.49 2.77
CA ALA A 34 7.01 -6.06 1.60
C ALA A 34 5.58 -5.62 1.94
N TRP A 35 4.92 -6.29 2.89
CA TRP A 35 3.60 -5.88 3.36
C TRP A 35 3.64 -4.55 4.12
N ALA A 36 4.63 -4.35 5.00
CA ALA A 36 4.82 -3.08 5.70
C ALA A 36 5.06 -1.91 4.71
N GLU A 37 5.76 -2.16 3.61
CA GLU A 37 5.92 -1.17 2.54
C GLU A 37 4.58 -0.80 1.88
N VAL A 38 3.73 -1.80 1.58
CA VAL A 38 2.37 -1.57 1.05
C VAL A 38 1.55 -0.69 1.99
N ILE A 39 1.55 -1.00 3.29
CA ILE A 39 0.85 -0.22 4.31
C ILE A 39 1.36 1.23 4.34
N SER A 40 2.68 1.41 4.32
CA SER A 40 3.30 2.75 4.31
C SER A 40 2.85 3.60 3.12
N GLN A 41 2.77 3.01 1.91
CA GLN A 41 2.30 3.76 0.74
C GLN A 41 0.81 4.13 0.83
N TYR A 42 -0.04 3.23 1.34
CA TYR A 42 -1.45 3.53 1.58
C TYR A 42 -1.65 4.62 2.64
N GLN A 43 -0.86 4.59 3.71
CA GLN A 43 -0.88 5.62 4.75
C GLN A 43 -0.50 6.99 4.16
N ARG A 44 0.60 7.04 3.39
CA ARG A 44 1.02 8.27 2.71
C ARG A 44 -0.08 8.86 1.85
N ARG A 45 -0.78 8.03 1.08
CA ARG A 45 -1.92 8.49 0.28
C ARG A 45 -3.01 9.12 1.15
N ALA A 46 -3.36 8.46 2.25
CA ALA A 46 -4.35 8.99 3.19
C ALA A 46 -3.90 10.32 3.82
N ASP A 47 -2.61 10.50 4.05
CA ASP A 47 -2.04 11.73 4.64
C ASP A 47 -2.01 12.92 3.68
N LEU A 48 -2.01 12.68 2.36
CA LEU A 48 -2.08 13.75 1.36
C LEU A 48 -3.50 14.33 1.21
N ILE A 49 -4.54 13.55 1.52
CA ILE A 49 -5.94 13.91 1.25
C ILE A 49 -6.39 15.17 2.00
N PRO A 50 -6.08 15.39 3.28
CA PRO A 50 -6.45 16.64 3.96
C PRO A 50 -5.92 17.88 3.24
N ASN A 51 -4.69 17.84 2.73
CA ASN A 51 -4.11 18.94 1.96
C ASN A 51 -4.83 19.13 0.62
N ILE A 52 -5.10 18.03 -0.10
CA ILE A 52 -5.90 18.08 -1.34
C ILE A 52 -7.27 18.70 -1.09
N VAL A 53 -7.99 18.24 -0.07
CA VAL A 53 -9.32 18.74 0.29
C VAL A 53 -9.26 20.22 0.65
N ASN A 54 -8.28 20.65 1.42
CA ASN A 54 -8.13 22.06 1.81
C ASN A 54 -7.82 22.96 0.61
N THR A 55 -6.95 22.53 -0.31
CA THR A 55 -6.65 23.28 -1.53
C THR A 55 -7.87 23.40 -2.43
N VAL A 56 -8.62 22.31 -2.63
CA VAL A 56 -9.83 22.31 -3.46
C VAL A 56 -10.97 23.09 -2.81
N LYS A 57 -11.11 23.07 -1.48
CA LYS A 57 -12.10 23.90 -0.74
C LYS A 57 -11.87 25.40 -0.90
N GLY A 58 -10.65 25.82 -1.24
CA GLY A 58 -10.37 27.22 -1.58
C GLY A 58 -11.07 27.70 -2.85
N GLU A 59 -11.51 26.77 -3.71
CA GLU A 59 -12.29 27.06 -4.91
C GLU A 59 -13.78 27.18 -4.56
N ALA A 60 -14.30 28.42 -4.55
CA ALA A 60 -15.62 28.75 -4.00
C ALA A 60 -16.79 27.99 -4.64
N ASN A 61 -16.66 27.61 -5.92
CA ASN A 61 -17.72 26.95 -6.69
C ASN A 61 -17.46 25.45 -6.93
N PHE A 62 -16.56 24.83 -6.18
CA PHE A 62 -16.24 23.43 -6.37
C PHE A 62 -17.37 22.50 -5.91
N GLU A 63 -17.55 21.38 -6.62
CA GLU A 63 -18.55 20.35 -6.34
C GLU A 63 -18.38 19.72 -4.94
N GLN A 64 -19.20 20.14 -3.97
CA GLN A 64 -19.14 19.66 -2.59
C GLN A 64 -19.36 18.15 -2.48
N GLU A 65 -20.26 17.57 -3.29
CA GLU A 65 -20.50 16.12 -3.32
C GLU A 65 -19.22 15.35 -3.67
N THR A 66 -18.42 15.86 -4.61
CA THR A 66 -17.16 15.24 -5.02
C THR A 66 -16.14 15.26 -3.87
N LEU A 67 -16.05 16.37 -3.12
CA LEU A 67 -15.19 16.44 -1.93
C LEU A 67 -15.68 15.53 -0.79
N THR A 68 -16.98 15.50 -0.52
CA THR A 68 -17.58 14.64 0.51
C THR A 68 -17.25 13.17 0.22
N ARG A 69 -17.41 12.72 -1.02
CA ARG A 69 -17.07 11.34 -1.42
C ARG A 69 -15.59 11.00 -1.19
N VAL A 70 -14.68 11.95 -1.40
CA VAL A 70 -13.24 11.74 -1.11
C VAL A 70 -12.98 11.63 0.39
N ILE A 71 -13.61 12.48 1.19
CA ILE A 71 -13.49 12.47 2.65
C ILE A 71 -14.04 11.16 3.23
N GLU A 72 -15.22 10.74 2.79
CA GLU A 72 -15.84 9.48 3.22
C GLU A 72 -15.01 8.25 2.80
N ALA A 73 -14.54 8.23 1.55
CA ALA A 73 -13.70 7.13 1.06
C ALA A 73 -12.38 7.05 1.84
N ARG A 74 -11.78 8.19 2.19
CA ARG A 74 -10.62 8.24 3.09
C ARG A 74 -10.97 7.65 4.44
N ALA A 75 -12.04 8.14 5.06
CA ALA A 75 -12.45 7.70 6.40
C ALA A 75 -12.65 6.18 6.44
N LYS A 76 -13.30 5.62 5.42
CA LYS A 76 -13.49 4.17 5.27
C LYS A 76 -12.18 3.41 5.03
N ALA A 77 -11.28 3.95 4.21
CA ALA A 77 -9.97 3.33 3.97
C ALA A 77 -9.09 3.33 5.23
N THR A 78 -9.17 4.37 6.07
CA THR A 78 -8.39 4.49 7.31
C THR A 78 -9.03 3.84 8.53
N SER A 79 -10.33 3.51 8.49
CA SER A 79 -11.00 2.83 9.61
C SER A 79 -10.63 1.35 9.71
N ILE A 80 -10.13 0.77 8.61
CA ILE A 80 -9.62 -0.59 8.59
C ILE A 80 -8.17 -0.55 9.07
N GLN A 81 -7.91 -1.22 10.19
CA GLN A 81 -6.57 -1.21 10.78
C GLN A 81 -5.62 -2.04 9.94
N ALA A 82 -4.69 -1.38 9.27
CA ALA A 82 -3.70 -1.99 8.39
C ALA A 82 -2.54 -2.61 9.20
N THR A 83 -2.83 -3.64 9.98
CA THR A 83 -1.81 -4.32 10.78
C THR A 83 -0.99 -5.30 9.93
N PRO A 84 0.23 -5.68 10.36
CA PRO A 84 1.01 -6.71 9.69
C PRO A 84 0.27 -8.04 9.56
N GLU A 85 -0.63 -8.36 10.49
CA GLU A 85 -1.38 -9.61 10.55
C GLU A 85 -2.63 -9.61 9.65
N LEU A 86 -3.06 -8.46 9.12
CA LEU A 86 -4.25 -8.36 8.29
C LEU A 86 -4.19 -9.27 7.05
N VAL A 87 -2.99 -9.49 6.51
CA VAL A 87 -2.75 -10.42 5.40
C VAL A 87 -3.20 -11.86 5.70
N ASN A 88 -3.18 -12.27 6.97
CA ASN A 88 -3.54 -13.62 7.39
C ASN A 88 -5.07 -13.83 7.46
N ASN A 89 -5.86 -12.77 7.29
CA ASN A 89 -7.32 -12.83 7.28
C ASN A 89 -7.87 -12.42 5.91
N ALA A 90 -8.31 -13.40 5.13
CA ALA A 90 -8.81 -13.17 3.78
C ALA A 90 -10.01 -12.21 3.71
N GLU A 91 -10.93 -12.28 4.66
CA GLU A 91 -12.11 -11.39 4.69
C GLU A 91 -11.71 -9.96 5.03
N ALA A 92 -10.85 -9.78 6.04
CA ALA A 92 -10.33 -8.47 6.41
C ALA A 92 -9.50 -7.84 5.28
N MET A 93 -8.68 -8.66 4.60
CA MET A 93 -7.88 -8.22 3.45
C MET A 93 -8.76 -7.82 2.27
N ALA A 94 -9.82 -8.56 1.97
CA ALA A 94 -10.77 -8.19 0.93
C ALA A 94 -11.45 -6.84 1.23
N LYS A 95 -11.90 -6.63 2.48
CA LYS A 95 -12.48 -5.35 2.93
C LYS A 95 -11.48 -4.20 2.81
N PHE A 96 -10.23 -4.43 3.21
CA PHE A 96 -9.15 -3.45 3.09
C PHE A 96 -8.93 -3.07 1.62
N GLN A 97 -8.75 -4.05 0.74
CA GLN A 97 -8.55 -3.81 -0.69
C GLN A 97 -9.73 -3.07 -1.33
N GLN A 98 -10.96 -3.43 -0.97
CA GLN A 98 -12.16 -2.74 -1.44
C GLN A 98 -12.15 -1.27 -1.02
N ALA A 99 -11.92 -0.97 0.25
CA ALA A 99 -11.88 0.41 0.74
C ALA A 99 -10.76 1.23 0.08
N GLN A 100 -9.58 0.63 -0.11
CA GLN A 100 -8.48 1.27 -0.83
C GLN A 100 -8.83 1.54 -2.31
N GLY A 101 -9.57 0.65 -2.96
CA GLY A 101 -10.05 0.82 -4.34
C GLY A 101 -11.11 1.91 -4.47
N GLU A 102 -12.06 1.97 -3.54
CA GLU A 102 -13.05 3.04 -3.45
C GLU A 102 -12.39 4.41 -3.31
N LEU A 103 -11.33 4.50 -2.49
CA LEU A 103 -10.53 5.72 -2.35
C LEU A 103 -9.81 6.10 -3.66
N SER A 104 -9.12 5.16 -4.33
CA SER A 104 -8.53 5.43 -5.66
C SER A 104 -9.57 5.98 -6.64
N SER A 105 -10.76 5.38 -6.65
CA SER A 105 -11.86 5.77 -7.53
C SER A 105 -12.39 7.18 -7.23
N ALA A 106 -12.55 7.53 -5.94
CA ALA A 106 -12.98 8.86 -5.52
C ALA A 106 -11.94 9.93 -5.91
N LEU A 107 -10.65 9.65 -5.72
CA LEU A 107 -9.56 10.52 -6.13
C LEU A 107 -9.50 10.69 -7.65
N SER A 108 -9.72 9.62 -8.41
CA SER A 108 -9.76 9.69 -9.88
C SER A 108 -10.90 10.58 -10.37
N ARG A 109 -12.09 10.47 -9.76
CA ARG A 109 -13.22 11.36 -10.05
C ARG A 109 -12.90 12.81 -9.70
N LEU A 110 -12.28 13.06 -8.55
CA LEU A 110 -11.84 14.41 -8.15
C LEU A 110 -10.93 15.03 -9.22
N LEU A 111 -9.93 14.28 -9.70
CA LEU A 111 -8.99 14.77 -10.72
C LEU A 111 -9.69 15.07 -12.04
N VAL A 112 -10.66 14.26 -12.46
CA VAL A 112 -11.47 14.54 -13.67
C VAL A 112 -12.33 15.79 -13.49
N THR A 113 -12.97 15.96 -12.33
CA THR A 113 -13.78 17.14 -12.05
C THR A 113 -12.94 18.42 -12.05
N VAL A 114 -11.71 18.38 -11.51
CA VAL A 114 -10.80 19.54 -11.46
C VAL A 114 -10.47 20.08 -12.86
N GLU A 115 -10.48 19.25 -13.91
CA GLU A 115 -10.23 19.72 -15.28
C GLU A 115 -11.24 20.77 -15.76
N ARG A 116 -12.42 20.86 -15.11
CA ARG A 116 -13.45 21.89 -15.38
C ARG A 116 -13.20 23.21 -14.66
N TYR A 117 -12.18 23.30 -13.81
CA TYR A 117 -11.86 24.45 -12.96
C TYR A 117 -10.44 24.96 -13.30
N PRO A 118 -10.29 25.91 -14.25
CA PRO A 118 -8.98 26.37 -14.72
C PRO A 118 -8.09 26.94 -13.62
N ASP A 119 -8.66 27.66 -12.66
CA ASP A 119 -7.90 28.29 -11.56
C ASP A 119 -7.30 27.23 -10.63
N LEU A 120 -8.09 26.22 -10.26
CA LEU A 120 -7.61 25.08 -9.48
C LEU A 120 -6.58 24.24 -10.25
N LYS A 121 -6.78 24.07 -11.56
CA LYS A 121 -5.81 23.40 -12.43
C LYS A 121 -4.48 24.16 -12.51
N ALA A 122 -4.52 25.49 -12.54
CA ALA A 122 -3.35 26.36 -12.55
C ALA A 122 -2.71 26.56 -11.15
N ASN A 123 -3.40 26.17 -10.08
CA ASN A 123 -2.91 26.29 -8.72
C ASN A 123 -1.67 25.40 -8.49
N GLN A 124 -0.52 26.03 -8.20
CA GLN A 124 0.74 25.32 -7.99
C GLN A 124 0.67 24.29 -6.86
N GLY A 125 0.06 24.65 -5.72
CA GLY A 125 -0.09 23.74 -4.59
C GLY A 125 -0.92 22.50 -4.94
N PHE A 126 -1.97 22.67 -5.76
CA PHE A 126 -2.74 21.54 -6.27
C PHE A 126 -1.94 20.68 -7.26
N GLN A 127 -1.17 21.28 -8.16
CA GLN A 127 -0.32 20.55 -9.09
C GLN A 127 0.75 19.70 -8.37
N ASP A 128 1.36 20.25 -7.32
CA ASP A 128 2.33 19.54 -6.49
C ASP A 128 1.67 18.35 -5.78
N LEU A 129 0.49 18.55 -5.19
CA LEU A 129 -0.28 17.49 -4.53
C LEU A 129 -0.71 16.40 -5.51
N ARG A 130 -1.14 16.77 -6.73
CA ARG A 130 -1.47 15.82 -7.80
C ARG A 130 -0.26 14.96 -8.18
N THR A 131 0.91 15.57 -8.32
CA THR A 131 2.16 14.87 -8.63
C THR A 131 2.56 13.91 -7.51
N GLN A 132 2.43 14.33 -6.25
CA GLN A 132 2.68 13.47 -5.09
C GLN A 132 1.69 12.30 -5.03
N LEU A 133 0.41 12.55 -5.33
CA LEU A 133 -0.62 11.52 -5.36
C LEU A 133 -0.34 10.48 -6.44
N GLU A 134 -0.05 10.91 -7.67
CA GLU A 134 0.34 10.01 -8.77
C GLU A 134 1.57 9.18 -8.41
N GLY A 135 2.62 9.84 -7.88
CA GLY A 135 3.82 9.15 -7.40
C GLY A 135 3.51 8.13 -6.30
N THR A 136 2.51 8.39 -5.46
CA THR A 136 2.08 7.47 -4.41
C THR A 136 1.31 6.29 -5.00
N GLU A 137 0.38 6.50 -5.94
CA GLU A 137 -0.33 5.42 -6.64
C GLU A 137 0.64 4.48 -7.37
N ASN A 138 1.61 5.03 -8.08
CA ASN A 138 2.66 4.24 -8.75
C ASN A 138 3.47 3.40 -7.75
N ARG A 139 3.82 3.97 -6.60
CA ARG A 139 4.52 3.25 -5.52
C ARG A 139 3.66 2.17 -4.89
N ILE A 140 2.35 2.40 -4.72
CA ILE A 140 1.40 1.38 -4.26
C ILE A 140 1.41 0.20 -5.23
N THR A 141 1.34 0.45 -6.55
CA THR A 141 1.39 -0.62 -7.55
C THR A 141 2.69 -1.44 -7.44
N VAL A 142 3.84 -0.77 -7.33
CA VAL A 142 5.14 -1.44 -7.20
C VAL A 142 5.24 -2.23 -5.90
N ALA A 143 4.85 -1.64 -4.76
CA ALA A 143 4.88 -2.30 -3.45
C ALA A 143 3.98 -3.55 -3.43
N ARG A 144 2.77 -3.46 -3.99
CA ARG A 144 1.87 -4.61 -4.13
C ARG A 144 2.48 -5.71 -4.99
N ASN A 145 3.09 -5.35 -6.12
CA ASN A 145 3.77 -6.33 -6.98
C ASN A 145 4.96 -6.99 -6.29
N ARG A 146 5.71 -6.25 -5.46
CA ARG A 146 6.80 -6.80 -4.65
C ARG A 146 6.27 -7.76 -3.60
N PHE A 147 5.20 -7.39 -2.91
CA PHE A 147 4.53 -8.23 -1.93
C PHE A 147 3.98 -9.53 -2.53
N ILE A 148 3.37 -9.47 -3.73
CA ILE A 148 2.88 -10.67 -4.44
C ILE A 148 4.02 -11.62 -4.86
N LYS A 149 5.23 -11.09 -5.07
CA LYS A 149 6.40 -11.86 -5.49
C LYS A 149 7.23 -12.44 -4.33
N ALA A 150 7.08 -11.87 -3.13
CA ALA A 150 7.77 -12.31 -1.92
C ALA A 150 7.21 -13.64 -1.44
#